data_AF-D4N0N5-F1
#
_entry.id   AF-D4N0N5-F1
#
_cell.length_a   1.000
_cell.length_b   1.000
_cell.length_c   1.000
_cell.angle_alpha   90.00
_cell.angle_beta   90.00
_cell.angle_gamma   90.00
#
_symmetry.space_group_name_H-M   'P 1'
#
loop_
_entity.id
_entity.type
_entity.pdbx_description
1 polymer ?
#
loop_
_entity_poly.entity_id
_entity_poly.type
_entity_poly.pdbx_seq_one_letter_code
_entity_poly.pdbx_strand_id
1 'polypeptide(L)'
;MSGMLDWAKREIEIACKKERGNAKKDEFDYGCACYESALKAFESLLEDGHSGFSIKITQSILDRLLNGQPLTPIEDTDDIWSDSVFSVKGIKTYQCKRMSSLFKDVYPDGTIRYHDVDRLWCFNINNPTVAYSSSLVRRVIDDMFPITMPYTSSESDSIKVYCEDFLTDKKNGDFDTVGVFYVLKTEAGKQEKIDINRFFRVSEDDEPGAWTEISKEEYDERKLRKINK
;
A
#
# COMPACT_ATOMS: atom_id res chain seq x y z
N MET A 1 32.65 21.10 -3.94
CA MET A 1 31.38 20.67 -4.56
C MET A 1 31.53 20.30 -6.04
N SER A 2 32.40 20.93 -6.84
CA SER A 2 32.57 20.56 -8.27
C SER A 2 32.89 19.07 -8.49
N GLY A 3 33.78 18.48 -7.68
CA GLY A 3 34.16 17.07 -7.85
C GLY A 3 33.03 16.04 -7.61
N MET A 4 32.01 16.39 -6.83
CA MET A 4 30.85 15.50 -6.60
C MET A 4 29.89 15.54 -7.79
N LEU A 5 29.70 16.73 -8.37
CA LEU A 5 28.89 16.89 -9.58
C LEU A 5 29.55 16.23 -10.79
N ASP A 6 30.87 16.42 -10.96
CA ASP A 6 31.63 15.80 -12.05
C ASP A 6 31.58 14.27 -11.98
N TRP A 7 31.68 13.72 -10.76
CA TRP A 7 31.49 12.28 -10.53
C TRP A 7 30.08 11.82 -10.92
N ALA A 8 29.03 12.52 -10.46
CA ALA A 8 27.65 12.15 -10.77
C ALA A 8 27.36 12.21 -12.28
N LYS A 9 27.84 13.24 -12.98
CA LYS A 9 27.76 13.35 -14.45
C LYS A 9 28.38 12.15 -15.14
N ARG A 10 29.54 11.70 -14.66
CA ARG A 10 30.25 10.54 -15.21
C ARG A 10 29.50 9.23 -14.98
N GLU A 11 28.94 9.02 -13.78
CA GLU A 11 28.14 7.82 -13.48
C GLU A 11 26.90 7.74 -14.38
N ILE A 12 26.21 8.87 -14.58
CA ILE A 12 25.06 8.97 -15.49
C ILE A 12 25.47 8.68 -16.93
N GLU A 13 26.62 9.21 -17.39
CA GLU A 13 27.13 8.89 -18.73
C GLU A 13 27.41 7.40 -18.91
N ILE A 14 27.99 6.73 -17.90
CA ILE A 14 28.25 5.29 -17.92
C ILE A 14 26.93 4.50 -17.95
N ALA A 15 25.95 4.86 -17.11
CA ALA A 15 24.65 4.21 -17.04
C ALA A 15 23.87 4.35 -18.36
N CYS A 16 23.78 5.56 -18.91
CA CYS A 16 23.09 5.83 -20.17
C CYS A 16 23.74 5.08 -21.36
N LYS A 17 25.07 4.97 -21.40
CA LYS A 17 25.76 4.18 -22.43
C LYS A 17 25.38 2.69 -22.36
N LYS A 18 25.30 2.16 -21.13
CA LYS A 18 24.93 0.76 -20.92
C LYS A 18 23.46 0.50 -21.28
N GLU A 19 22.56 1.39 -20.89
CA GLU A 19 21.12 1.29 -21.16
C GLU A 19 20.83 1.28 -22.66
N ARG A 20 21.43 2.24 -23.40
CA ARG A 20 21.23 2.37 -24.85
C ARG A 20 21.81 1.22 -25.65
N GLY A 21 22.91 0.60 -25.18
CA GLY A 21 23.63 -0.41 -25.94
C GLY A 21 24.02 0.07 -27.34
N ASN A 22 23.42 -0.52 -28.38
CA ASN A 22 23.66 -0.18 -29.78
C ASN A 22 22.60 0.77 -30.38
N ALA A 23 21.62 1.22 -29.59
CA ALA A 23 20.60 2.17 -30.05
C ALA A 23 21.24 3.50 -30.47
N LYS A 24 20.60 4.20 -31.41
CA LYS A 24 21.15 5.46 -31.91
C LYS A 24 21.05 6.55 -30.84
N LYS A 25 21.97 7.52 -30.88
CA LYS A 25 22.04 8.60 -29.88
C LYS A 25 20.81 9.51 -29.88
N ASP A 26 20.13 9.62 -31.01
CA ASP A 26 18.93 10.44 -31.24
C ASP A 26 17.61 9.72 -30.91
N GLU A 27 17.65 8.43 -30.60
CA GLU A 27 16.47 7.69 -30.18
C GLU A 27 16.14 7.98 -28.70
N PHE A 28 14.85 8.11 -28.40
CA PHE A 28 14.38 8.31 -27.02
C PHE A 28 14.61 7.04 -26.21
N ASP A 29 15.24 7.21 -25.05
CA ASP A 29 15.54 6.12 -24.12
C ASP A 29 14.98 6.50 -22.74
N TYR A 30 13.98 5.76 -22.28
CA TYR A 30 13.28 6.02 -21.02
C TYR A 30 14.23 5.91 -19.82
N GLY A 31 15.11 4.91 -19.80
CA GLY A 31 16.08 4.73 -18.72
C GLY A 31 17.07 5.90 -18.66
N CYS A 32 17.58 6.33 -19.81
CA CYS A 32 18.42 7.54 -19.90
C CYS A 32 17.69 8.79 -19.41
N ALA A 33 16.43 8.97 -19.80
CA ALA A 33 15.63 10.10 -19.35
C ALA A 33 15.44 10.10 -17.82
N CYS A 34 15.27 8.93 -17.20
CA CYS A 34 15.23 8.78 -15.75
C CYS A 34 16.57 9.16 -15.10
N TYR A 35 17.70 8.67 -15.63
CA TYR A 35 19.04 9.02 -15.15
C TYR A 35 19.32 10.52 -15.25
N GLU A 36 19.02 11.13 -16.41
CA GLU A 36 19.18 12.58 -16.61
C GLU A 36 18.28 13.41 -15.68
N SER A 37 17.07 12.94 -15.39
CA SER A 37 16.17 13.59 -14.42
C SER A 37 16.72 13.51 -12.99
N ALA A 38 17.31 12.37 -12.60
CA ALA A 38 17.97 12.21 -11.32
C ALA A 38 19.18 13.15 -11.17
N LEU A 39 19.95 13.35 -12.26
CA LEU A 39 21.06 14.30 -12.27
C LEU A 39 20.58 15.75 -12.06
N LYS A 40 19.49 16.16 -12.72
CA LYS A 40 18.91 17.51 -12.53
C LYS A 40 18.48 17.76 -11.08
N ALA A 41 17.85 16.76 -10.46
CA ALA A 41 17.49 16.85 -9.04
C ALA A 41 18.75 16.98 -8.17
N PHE A 42 19.79 16.20 -8.45
CA PHE A 42 21.06 16.26 -7.73
C PHE A 42 21.78 17.61 -7.90
N GLU A 43 21.80 18.17 -9.10
CA GLU A 43 22.34 19.50 -9.39
C GLU A 43 21.64 20.57 -8.56
N SER A 44 20.31 20.57 -8.52
CA SER A 44 19.52 21.50 -7.70
C SER A 44 19.93 21.45 -6.23
N LEU A 45 20.10 20.25 -5.66
CA LEU A 45 20.51 20.09 -4.25
C LEU A 45 21.92 20.68 -3.98
N LEU A 46 22.84 20.56 -4.93
CA LEU A 46 24.18 21.12 -4.81
C LEU A 46 24.19 22.65 -4.98
N GLU A 47 23.36 23.18 -5.88
CA GLU A 47 23.20 24.63 -6.08
C GLU A 47 22.64 25.32 -4.83
N ASP A 48 21.72 24.67 -4.12
CA ASP A 48 21.19 25.13 -2.82
C ASP A 48 22.19 25.01 -1.67
N GLY A 49 23.42 24.56 -1.92
CA GLY A 49 24.49 24.45 -0.94
C GLY A 49 24.22 23.40 0.14
N HIS A 50 23.38 22.40 -0.15
CA HIS A 50 23.06 21.37 0.83
C HIS A 50 24.28 20.54 1.23
N SER A 51 24.45 20.37 2.54
CA SER A 51 25.39 19.42 3.10
C SER A 51 24.95 17.98 2.81
N GLY A 52 25.84 17.00 2.96
CA GLY A 52 25.47 15.58 2.85
C GLY A 52 24.32 15.18 3.79
N PHE A 53 24.21 15.81 4.97
CA PHE A 53 23.09 15.59 5.88
C PHE A 53 21.78 16.22 5.35
N SER A 54 21.84 17.47 4.90
CA SER A 54 20.68 18.17 4.31
C SER A 54 20.13 17.46 3.08
N ILE A 55 21.00 16.86 2.27
CA ILE A 55 20.62 16.02 1.12
C ILE A 55 19.79 14.81 1.60
N LYS A 56 20.17 14.15 2.70
CA LYS A 56 19.42 12.99 3.23
C LYS A 56 18.06 13.36 3.80
N ILE A 57 17.95 14.50 4.48
CA ILE A 57 16.65 15.03 4.93
C ILE A 57 15.77 15.35 3.72
N THR A 58 16.32 16.03 2.72
CA THR A 58 15.58 16.40 1.51
C THR A 58 15.15 15.17 0.70
N GLN A 59 16.01 14.15 0.61
CA GLN A 59 15.69 12.86 0.02
C GLN A 59 14.45 12.25 0.68
N SER A 60 14.42 12.16 2.02
CA SER A 60 13.28 11.59 2.74
C SER A 60 11.97 12.37 2.52
N ILE A 61 12.05 13.70 2.38
CA ILE A 61 10.88 14.54 2.04
C ILE A 61 10.43 14.28 0.60
N LEU A 62 11.38 14.21 -0.34
CA LEU A 62 11.09 13.94 -1.75
C LEU A 62 10.46 12.56 -1.94
N ASP A 63 10.98 11.53 -1.28
CA ASP A 63 10.43 10.16 -1.33
C ASP A 63 8.95 10.16 -0.93
N ARG A 64 8.59 10.85 0.17
CA ARG A 64 7.18 11.02 0.59
C ARG A 64 6.33 11.69 -0.47
N LEU A 65 6.83 12.77 -1.09
CA LEU A 65 6.10 13.50 -2.15
C LEU A 65 5.89 12.64 -3.39
N LEU A 66 6.91 11.88 -3.81
CA LEU A 66 6.83 10.94 -4.93
C LEU A 66 5.83 9.81 -4.65
N ASN A 67 5.71 9.39 -3.38
CA ASN A 67 4.75 8.41 -2.91
C ASN A 67 3.35 8.99 -2.63
N GLY A 68 3.12 10.28 -2.89
CA GLY A 68 1.82 10.93 -2.63
C GLY A 68 1.46 11.03 -1.14
N GLN A 69 2.45 10.96 -0.26
CA GLN A 69 2.28 10.98 1.19
C GLN A 69 2.27 12.41 1.74
N PRO A 70 1.39 12.71 2.71
CA PRO A 70 1.30 14.03 3.32
C PRO A 70 2.55 14.32 4.16
N LEU A 71 3.06 15.55 4.14
CA LEU A 71 4.25 15.94 4.92
C LEU A 71 3.96 16.24 6.40
N THR A 72 2.70 16.53 6.73
CA THR A 72 2.19 16.79 8.08
C THR A 72 0.96 15.92 8.34
N PRO A 73 0.58 15.69 9.61
CA PRO A 73 -0.64 14.95 9.93
C PRO A 73 -1.87 15.52 9.21
N ILE A 74 -2.81 14.65 8.88
CA ILE A 74 -4.08 14.98 8.25
C ILE A 74 -5.14 15.10 9.35
N GLU A 75 -5.63 16.32 9.56
CA GLU A 75 -6.77 16.61 10.43
C GLU A 75 -8.09 16.33 9.69
N ASP A 76 -9.15 15.92 10.40
CA ASP A 76 -10.48 15.79 9.78
C ASP A 76 -11.17 17.16 9.71
N THR A 77 -10.90 17.88 8.63
CA THR A 77 -11.54 19.16 8.32
C THR A 77 -12.27 19.09 6.98
N ASP A 78 -13.38 19.80 6.83
CA ASP A 78 -14.22 19.68 5.62
C ASP A 78 -13.48 20.04 4.32
N ASP A 79 -12.48 20.94 4.40
CA ASP A 79 -11.72 21.40 3.23
C ASP A 79 -10.79 20.35 2.63
N ILE A 80 -10.37 19.34 3.41
CA ILE A 80 -9.46 18.29 2.93
C ILE A 80 -10.17 17.15 2.19
N TRP A 81 -11.49 17.08 2.25
CA TRP A 81 -12.27 16.03 1.59
C TRP A 81 -12.80 16.53 0.25
N SER A 82 -12.74 15.68 -0.78
CA SER A 82 -13.40 15.89 -2.06
C SER A 82 -14.92 15.93 -1.91
N ASP A 83 -15.65 16.28 -2.97
CA ASP A 83 -17.05 15.90 -3.07
C ASP A 83 -17.20 14.37 -2.99
N SER A 84 -18.40 13.88 -2.64
CA SER A 84 -18.64 12.45 -2.51
C SER A 84 -18.37 11.75 -3.84
N VAL A 85 -17.39 10.84 -3.82
CA VAL A 85 -16.95 10.09 -5.01
C VAL A 85 -17.83 8.87 -5.25
N PHE A 86 -18.50 8.38 -4.21
CA PHE A 86 -19.31 7.17 -4.26
C PHE A 86 -20.38 7.17 -3.17
N SER A 87 -21.54 6.59 -3.48
CA SER A 87 -22.63 6.40 -2.52
C SER A 87 -23.28 5.03 -2.72
N VAL A 88 -23.16 4.15 -1.72
CA VAL A 88 -23.81 2.83 -1.70
C VAL A 88 -24.57 2.63 -0.42
N LYS A 89 -25.84 2.22 -0.54
CA LYS A 89 -26.74 1.97 0.60
C LYS A 89 -26.81 3.14 1.60
N GLY A 90 -26.65 4.38 1.11
CA GLY A 90 -26.67 5.60 1.93
C GLY A 90 -25.35 5.95 2.60
N ILE A 91 -24.30 5.13 2.46
CA ILE A 91 -22.95 5.46 2.93
C ILE A 91 -22.32 6.39 1.88
N LYS A 92 -21.89 7.57 2.32
CA LYS A 92 -21.18 8.54 1.47
C LYS A 92 -19.68 8.40 1.68
N THR A 93 -18.96 8.09 0.61
CA THR A 93 -17.50 8.02 0.62
C THR A 93 -16.91 9.29 0.04
N TYR A 94 -15.89 9.83 0.70
CA TYR A 94 -15.12 11.01 0.30
C TYR A 94 -13.64 10.64 0.22
N GLN A 95 -12.94 11.14 -0.79
CA GLN A 95 -11.51 10.91 -0.96
C GLN A 95 -10.73 12.10 -0.39
N CYS A 96 -9.63 11.83 0.32
CA CYS A 96 -8.77 12.88 0.85
C CYS A 96 -8.00 13.56 -0.30
N LYS A 97 -8.03 14.89 -0.35
CA LYS A 97 -7.30 15.70 -1.34
C LYS A 97 -5.78 15.70 -1.09
N ARG A 98 -5.35 15.44 0.15
CA ARG A 98 -3.93 15.43 0.55
C ARG A 98 -3.26 14.08 0.39
N MET A 99 -4.03 12.99 0.30
CA MET A 99 -3.54 11.62 0.21
C MET A 99 -4.59 10.77 -0.49
N SER A 100 -4.37 10.44 -1.75
CA SER A 100 -5.37 9.76 -2.60
C SER A 100 -5.76 8.37 -2.10
N SER A 101 -4.93 7.74 -1.28
CA SER A 101 -5.20 6.42 -0.71
C SER A 101 -6.14 6.47 0.50
N LEU A 102 -6.34 7.65 1.11
CA LEU A 102 -7.16 7.84 2.31
C LEU A 102 -8.58 8.26 1.94
N PHE A 103 -9.55 7.60 2.55
CA PHE A 103 -10.97 7.82 2.35
C PHE A 103 -11.72 7.95 3.68
N LYS A 104 -12.84 8.66 3.64
CA LYS A 104 -13.79 8.83 4.73
C LYS A 104 -15.16 8.31 4.30
N ASP A 105 -15.71 7.40 5.09
CA ASP A 105 -17.08 6.92 4.95
C ASP A 105 -17.96 7.55 6.03
N VAL A 106 -19.06 8.17 5.59
CA VAL A 106 -20.10 8.71 6.46
C VAL A 106 -21.36 7.87 6.30
N TYR A 107 -21.73 7.19 7.38
CA TYR A 107 -22.88 6.30 7.44
C TYR A 107 -24.18 7.08 7.69
N PRO A 108 -25.35 6.51 7.35
CA PRO A 108 -26.65 7.16 7.56
C PRO A 108 -26.95 7.54 9.02
N ASP A 109 -26.36 6.82 9.98
CA ASP A 109 -26.49 7.07 11.42
C ASP A 109 -25.52 8.14 11.94
N GLY A 110 -24.68 8.71 11.07
CA GLY A 110 -23.65 9.69 11.41
C GLY A 110 -22.31 9.07 11.84
N THR A 111 -22.19 7.73 11.86
CA THR A 111 -20.92 7.05 12.12
C THR A 111 -19.92 7.42 11.02
N ILE A 112 -18.67 7.69 11.42
CA ILE A 112 -17.56 7.98 10.50
C ILE A 112 -16.54 6.86 10.60
N ARG A 113 -16.08 6.35 9.45
CA ARG A 113 -14.93 5.44 9.35
C ARG A 113 -13.92 5.95 8.34
N TYR A 114 -12.66 5.65 8.59
CA TYR A 114 -11.55 6.01 7.72
C TYR A 114 -10.87 4.75 7.22
N HIS A 115 -10.46 4.75 5.96
CA HIS A 115 -9.69 3.65 5.38
C HIS A 115 -8.58 4.19 4.48
N ASP A 116 -7.38 3.64 4.63
CA ASP A 116 -6.23 3.91 3.75
C ASP A 116 -5.90 2.63 2.98
N VAL A 117 -6.06 2.69 1.66
CA VAL A 117 -5.87 1.51 0.81
C VAL A 117 -4.40 1.08 0.71
N ASP A 118 -3.45 1.96 0.99
CA ASP A 118 -2.02 1.66 0.88
C ASP A 118 -1.38 1.29 2.24
N ARG A 119 -2.15 1.38 3.33
CA ARG A 119 -1.69 1.08 4.70
C ARG A 119 -1.37 -0.39 4.96
N LEU A 120 -1.96 -1.31 4.19
CA LEU A 120 -1.87 -2.75 4.45
C LEU A 120 -1.61 -3.59 3.19
N TRP A 121 -0.80 -4.62 3.38
CA TRP A 121 -0.46 -5.59 2.34
C TRP A 121 -0.64 -7.02 2.83
N CYS A 122 -1.23 -7.87 2.00
CA CYS A 122 -1.45 -9.28 2.29
C CYS A 122 -0.31 -10.11 1.70
N PHE A 123 0.07 -11.18 2.40
CA PHE A 123 1.09 -12.15 1.99
C PHE A 123 0.55 -13.55 2.18
N ASN A 124 0.81 -14.44 1.22
CA ASN A 124 0.49 -15.86 1.41
C ASN A 124 1.48 -16.46 2.43
N ILE A 125 0.96 -17.09 3.49
CA ILE A 125 1.78 -17.66 4.57
C ILE A 125 2.73 -18.77 4.09
N ASN A 126 2.35 -19.49 3.04
CA ASN A 126 3.13 -20.56 2.45
C ASN A 126 4.08 -20.05 1.35
N ASN A 127 3.82 -18.87 0.79
CA ASN A 127 4.68 -18.22 -0.20
C ASN A 127 4.67 -16.69 -0.04
N PRO A 128 5.41 -16.14 0.94
CA PRO A 128 5.32 -14.73 1.32
C PRO A 128 6.16 -13.80 0.42
N THR A 129 6.39 -14.18 -0.83
CA THR A 129 7.28 -13.45 -1.75
C THR A 129 6.58 -12.31 -2.49
N VAL A 130 5.27 -12.43 -2.68
CA VAL A 130 4.47 -11.44 -3.43
C VAL A 130 3.39 -10.87 -2.52
N ALA A 131 3.34 -9.54 -2.46
CA ALA A 131 2.29 -8.80 -1.79
C ALA A 131 1.04 -8.69 -2.67
N TYR A 132 -0.14 -8.72 -2.07
CA TYR A 132 -1.42 -8.47 -2.75
C TYR A 132 -2.37 -7.67 -1.87
N SER A 133 -3.47 -7.18 -2.47
CA SER A 133 -4.53 -6.47 -1.75
C SER A 133 -5.80 -7.33 -1.66
N SER A 134 -6.53 -7.24 -0.55
CA SER A 134 -7.80 -7.94 -0.34
C SER A 134 -8.77 -7.06 0.45
N SER A 135 -9.96 -6.82 -0.10
CA SER A 135 -11.01 -6.03 0.57
C SER A 135 -11.56 -6.75 1.80
N LEU A 136 -11.62 -8.08 1.80
CA LEU A 136 -11.98 -8.87 2.98
C LEU A 136 -10.99 -8.62 4.12
N VAL A 137 -9.69 -8.80 3.84
CA VAL A 137 -8.63 -8.65 4.84
C VAL A 137 -8.56 -7.20 5.33
N ARG A 138 -8.70 -6.23 4.43
CA ARG A 138 -8.76 -4.81 4.81
C ARG A 138 -9.84 -4.52 5.84
N ARG A 139 -11.07 -5.00 5.64
CA ARG A 139 -12.15 -4.83 6.62
C ARG A 139 -11.81 -5.43 7.98
N VAL A 140 -11.24 -6.64 8.00
CA VAL A 140 -10.81 -7.29 9.25
C VAL A 140 -9.79 -6.42 10.00
N ILE A 141 -8.81 -5.88 9.28
CA ILE A 141 -7.75 -5.05 9.85
C ILE A 141 -8.27 -3.67 10.28
N ASP A 142 -9.13 -3.02 9.49
CA ASP A 142 -9.70 -1.72 9.82
C ASP A 142 -10.60 -1.78 11.06
N ASP A 143 -11.30 -2.90 11.28
CA ASP A 143 -12.06 -3.13 12.51
C ASP A 143 -11.15 -3.35 13.73
N MET A 144 -9.99 -4.00 13.55
CA MET A 144 -9.02 -4.26 14.64
C MET A 144 -8.15 -3.04 14.98
N PHE A 145 -7.77 -2.26 13.97
CA PHE A 145 -6.84 -1.15 14.07
C PHE A 145 -7.40 0.08 13.33
N PRO A 146 -8.54 0.63 13.77
CA PRO A 146 -9.19 1.74 13.10
C PRO A 146 -8.25 2.94 12.99
N ILE A 147 -8.31 3.62 11.84
CA ILE A 147 -7.59 4.88 11.66
C ILE A 147 -8.22 5.94 12.57
N THR A 148 -7.37 6.67 13.28
CA THR A 148 -7.76 7.81 14.10
C THR A 148 -7.13 9.08 13.54
N MET A 149 -7.81 10.21 13.75
CA MET A 149 -7.35 11.53 13.30
C MET A 149 -6.75 12.28 14.51
N PRO A 150 -5.67 13.08 14.30
CA PRO A 150 -4.99 13.30 13.03
C PRO A 150 -4.23 12.08 12.53
N TYR A 151 -4.37 11.81 11.23
CA TYR A 151 -3.76 10.63 10.60
C TYR A 151 -2.38 10.96 10.02
N THR A 152 -1.40 10.12 10.34
CA THR A 152 -0.07 10.17 9.73
C THR A 152 0.23 8.81 9.13
N SER A 153 0.28 8.74 7.80
CA SER A 153 0.87 7.58 7.12
C SER A 153 2.39 7.73 7.23
N SER A 154 3.02 6.96 8.11
CA SER A 154 4.47 6.92 8.20
C SER A 154 4.99 5.73 7.40
N GLU A 155 6.08 5.91 6.64
CA GLU A 155 6.72 4.81 5.92
C GLU A 155 7.22 3.70 6.86
N SER A 156 7.46 4.02 8.14
CA SER A 156 7.82 3.06 9.17
C SER A 156 6.63 2.22 9.67
N ASP A 157 5.41 2.72 9.49
CA ASP A 157 4.20 2.03 9.93
C ASP A 157 3.69 1.15 8.79
N SER A 158 4.03 -0.13 8.87
CA SER A 158 3.59 -1.13 7.90
C SER A 158 2.71 -2.17 8.56
N ILE A 159 1.60 -2.50 7.91
CA ILE A 159 0.72 -3.60 8.29
C ILE A 159 0.88 -4.70 7.26
N LYS A 160 1.56 -5.78 7.64
CA LYS A 160 1.71 -6.97 6.79
C LYS A 160 0.84 -8.09 7.33
N VAL A 161 -0.15 -8.52 6.57
CA VAL A 161 -1.10 -9.55 6.98
C VAL A 161 -0.77 -10.86 6.30
N TYR A 162 -0.71 -11.94 7.06
CA TYR A 162 -0.40 -13.26 6.54
C TYR A 162 -1.67 -14.10 6.47
N CYS A 163 -1.98 -14.50 5.25
CA CYS A 163 -3.22 -15.17 4.90
C CYS A 163 -2.91 -16.48 4.15
N GLU A 164 -3.91 -17.34 4.05
CA GLU A 164 -3.95 -18.47 3.13
C GLU A 164 -5.29 -18.44 2.41
N ASP A 165 -5.29 -18.72 1.13
CA ASP A 165 -6.50 -18.95 0.35
C ASP A 165 -6.40 -20.28 -0.39
N PHE A 166 -7.55 -20.92 -0.61
CA PHE A 166 -7.66 -22.12 -1.41
C PHE A 166 -9.09 -22.30 -1.94
N LEU A 167 -9.24 -23.26 -2.85
CA LEU A 167 -10.49 -23.57 -3.53
C LEU A 167 -10.99 -24.96 -3.12
N THR A 168 -12.28 -25.06 -2.83
CA THR A 168 -12.96 -26.34 -2.54
C THR A 168 -13.98 -26.74 -3.60
N ASP A 169 -14.57 -25.77 -4.32
CA ASP A 169 -15.43 -26.01 -5.48
C ASP A 169 -14.94 -25.22 -6.69
N LYS A 170 -14.69 -25.90 -7.81
CA LYS A 170 -14.24 -25.29 -9.08
C LYS A 170 -15.20 -24.23 -9.62
N LYS A 171 -16.47 -24.26 -9.22
CA LYS A 171 -17.47 -23.27 -9.64
C LYS A 171 -17.21 -21.88 -9.06
N ASN A 172 -16.46 -21.78 -7.97
CA ASN A 172 -16.26 -20.53 -7.24
C ASN A 172 -15.05 -19.71 -7.73
N GLY A 173 -14.50 -20.05 -8.91
CA GLY A 173 -13.40 -19.31 -9.52
C GLY A 173 -12.05 -19.66 -8.91
N ASP A 174 -11.34 -18.65 -8.41
CA ASP A 174 -9.94 -18.81 -8.00
C ASP A 174 -9.74 -19.35 -6.59
N PHE A 175 -10.55 -18.90 -5.65
CA PHE A 175 -10.54 -19.37 -4.26
C PHE A 175 -11.93 -19.12 -3.68
N ASP A 176 -12.31 -19.95 -2.71
CA ASP A 176 -13.60 -19.83 -2.04
C ASP A 176 -13.48 -19.82 -0.52
N THR A 177 -12.26 -19.95 -0.01
CA THR A 177 -11.94 -20.03 1.41
C THR A 177 -10.69 -19.20 1.68
N VAL A 178 -10.73 -18.37 2.72
CA VAL A 178 -9.63 -17.48 3.12
C VAL A 178 -9.43 -17.59 4.64
N GLY A 179 -8.19 -17.87 5.06
CA GLY A 179 -7.75 -17.76 6.45
C GLY A 179 -6.90 -16.52 6.64
N VAL A 180 -7.23 -15.69 7.62
CA VAL A 180 -6.46 -14.51 8.06
C VAL A 180 -5.78 -14.87 9.38
N PHE A 181 -4.49 -15.18 9.34
CA PHE A 181 -3.81 -15.84 10.47
C PHE A 181 -3.24 -14.85 11.46
N TYR A 182 -2.37 -13.95 11.01
CA TYR A 182 -1.71 -12.98 11.87
C TYR A 182 -1.29 -11.74 11.09
N VAL A 183 -1.01 -10.67 11.83
CA VAL A 183 -0.47 -9.43 11.30
C VAL A 183 0.89 -9.13 11.94
N LEU A 184 1.83 -8.66 11.14
CA LEU A 184 3.02 -7.97 11.60
C LEU A 184 2.76 -6.48 11.47
N LYS A 185 2.51 -5.85 12.62
CA LYS A 185 2.25 -4.42 12.74
C LYS A 185 3.53 -3.75 13.21
N THR A 186 4.05 -2.83 12.41
CA THR A 186 5.19 -2.00 12.82
C THR A 186 4.65 -0.64 13.23
N GLU A 187 5.01 -0.17 14.42
CA GLU A 187 4.72 1.19 14.89
C GLU A 187 5.95 1.75 15.59
N ALA A 188 6.34 2.97 15.22
CA ALA A 188 7.52 3.65 15.77
C ALA A 188 8.79 2.77 15.76
N GLY A 189 8.96 1.97 14.70
CA GLY A 189 10.09 1.06 14.51
C GLY A 189 10.05 -0.23 15.33
N LYS A 190 9.01 -0.44 16.15
CA LYS A 190 8.79 -1.71 16.85
C LYS A 190 7.80 -2.56 16.07
N GLN A 191 8.22 -3.76 15.69
CA GLN A 191 7.35 -4.75 15.07
C GLN A 191 6.73 -5.65 16.14
N GLU A 192 5.41 -5.82 16.07
CA GLU A 192 4.64 -6.73 16.89
C GLU A 192 3.89 -7.72 16.00
N LYS A 193 3.87 -8.99 16.42
CA LYS A 193 3.04 -10.03 15.81
C LYS A 193 1.76 -10.17 16.62
N ILE A 194 0.61 -10.03 15.96
CA ILE A 194 -0.71 -10.17 16.57
C ILE A 194 -1.44 -11.28 15.83
N ASP A 195 -1.87 -12.31 16.56
CA ASP A 195 -2.67 -13.41 16.00
C ASP A 195 -4.12 -12.95 15.78
N ILE A 196 -4.67 -13.28 14.61
CA ILE A 196 -6.02 -12.93 14.17
C ILE A 196 -6.90 -14.19 14.14
N ASN A 197 -6.44 -15.23 13.42
CA ASN A 197 -7.14 -16.52 13.26
C ASN A 197 -8.63 -16.39 12.95
N ARG A 198 -8.98 -15.57 11.94
CA ARG A 198 -10.34 -15.44 11.40
C ARG A 198 -10.42 -16.15 10.06
N PHE A 199 -11.48 -16.91 9.84
CA PHE A 199 -11.62 -17.77 8.67
C PHE A 199 -12.92 -17.45 7.95
N PHE A 200 -12.89 -17.50 6.63
CA PHE A 200 -14.01 -17.08 5.80
C PHE A 200 -14.20 -18.05 4.64
N ARG A 201 -15.45 -18.22 4.23
CA ARG A 201 -15.80 -18.79 2.93
C ARG A 201 -16.62 -17.79 2.12
N VAL A 202 -16.68 -18.01 0.81
CA VAL A 202 -17.65 -17.31 -0.05
C VAL A 202 -19.05 -17.58 0.48
N SER A 203 -19.85 -16.51 0.59
CA SER A 203 -21.23 -16.57 1.06
C SER A 203 -22.11 -17.37 0.10
N GLU A 204 -23.09 -18.08 0.65
CA GLU A 204 -24.17 -18.71 -0.13
C GLU A 204 -25.19 -17.65 -0.58
N ASP A 205 -26.04 -17.97 -1.57
CA ASP A 205 -26.94 -16.99 -2.21
C ASP A 205 -27.93 -16.32 -1.23
N ASP A 206 -28.24 -16.97 -0.11
CA ASP A 206 -29.14 -16.49 0.94
C ASP A 206 -28.41 -15.73 2.06
N GLU A 207 -27.08 -15.66 2.04
CA GLU A 207 -26.27 -15.00 3.06
C GLU A 207 -25.94 -13.54 2.70
N PRO A 208 -25.86 -12.65 3.70
CA PRO A 208 -25.53 -11.25 3.46
C PRO A 208 -24.03 -11.05 3.19
N GLY A 209 -23.72 -10.49 2.02
CA GLY A 209 -22.34 -10.11 1.67
C GLY A 209 -21.66 -11.14 0.78
N ALA A 210 -20.36 -10.96 0.55
CA ALA A 210 -19.57 -11.85 -0.31
C ALA A 210 -18.79 -12.91 0.48
N TRP A 211 -18.65 -12.72 1.79
CA TRP A 211 -17.84 -13.56 2.66
C TRP A 211 -18.58 -13.81 3.97
N THR A 212 -18.66 -15.08 4.35
CA THR A 212 -19.23 -15.55 5.61
C THR A 212 -18.09 -16.02 6.50
N GLU A 213 -18.03 -15.51 7.74
CA GLU A 213 -17.06 -15.96 8.73
C GLU A 213 -17.43 -17.35 9.24
N ILE A 214 -16.45 -18.25 9.28
CA ILE A 214 -16.61 -19.66 9.65
C ILE A 214 -15.69 -20.01 10.81
N SER A 215 -16.00 -21.12 11.48
CA SER A 215 -15.16 -21.61 12.57
C SER A 215 -13.84 -22.17 12.03
N LYS A 216 -12.86 -22.32 12.92
CA LYS A 216 -11.58 -22.96 12.58
C LYS A 216 -11.79 -24.42 12.17
N GLU A 217 -12.71 -25.11 12.82
CA GLU A 217 -13.04 -26.51 12.52
C GLU A 217 -13.56 -26.64 11.08
N GLU A 218 -14.50 -25.77 10.66
CA GLU A 218 -14.97 -25.76 9.28
C GLU A 218 -13.85 -25.43 8.30
N TYR A 219 -12.99 -24.46 8.62
CA TYR A 219 -11.82 -24.12 7.79
C TYR A 219 -10.90 -25.33 7.57
N ASP A 220 -10.58 -26.06 8.65
CA ASP A 220 -9.73 -27.25 8.60
C ASP A 220 -10.39 -28.37 7.77
N GLU A 221 -11.70 -28.59 7.93
CA GLU A 221 -12.47 -29.54 7.10
C GLU A 221 -12.50 -29.16 5.62
N ARG A 222 -12.60 -27.87 5.31
CA ARG A 222 -12.52 -27.36 3.93
C ARG A 222 -11.12 -27.56 3.36
N LYS A 223 -10.09 -27.32 4.17
CA LYS A 223 -8.68 -27.49 3.79
C LYS A 223 -8.35 -28.94 3.41
N LEU A 224 -8.96 -29.92 4.08
CA LEU A 224 -8.82 -31.35 3.72
C LEU A 224 -9.42 -31.69 2.34
N ARG A 225 -10.40 -30.92 1.89
CA ARG A 225 -11.10 -31.10 0.61
C ARG A 225 -10.59 -30.18 -0.50
N LYS A 226 -9.50 -29.45 -0.25
CA LYS A 226 -8.97 -28.47 -1.20
C LYS A 226 -8.60 -29.13 -2.52
N ILE A 227 -8.85 -28.41 -3.60
CA ILE A 227 -8.51 -28.83 -4.95
C ILE A 227 -7.10 -28.31 -5.27
N ASN A 228 -6.23 -29.19 -5.76
CA ASN A 228 -4.93 -28.75 -6.28
C ASN A 228 -5.15 -28.08 -7.64
N LYS A 229 -4.66 -26.85 -7.77
CA LYS A 229 -4.54 -26.15 -9.06
C LYS A 229 -3.33 -26.66 -9.83
#